data_AF-A0AAD5Q367-F1
#
_entry.id   AF-A0AAD5Q367-F1
#
_cell.length_a   1.000
_cell.length_b   1.000
_cell.length_c   1.000
_cell.angle_alpha   90.00
_cell.angle_beta   90.00
_cell.angle_gamma   90.00
#
_symmetry.space_group_name_H-M   'P 1'
#
loop_
_entity.id
_entity.type
_entity.pdbx_description
1 polymer ?
#
loop_
_entity_poly.entity_id
_entity_poly.type
_entity_poly.pdbx_seq_one_letter_code
_entity_poly.pdbx_strand_id
1 'polypeptide(L)'
;MVFRPEKQHPTPLRCKKCQKLGHTERYCSDNLKCPNCSTSHDEHTRTSIEHRRLWLSGRFVIRIDKYPEHPLYQNCDNMRRNPKTWKVNNTPSLKLAIGHPTIANIDLFYKLPGYSNQINAPPPWRDTHISTSYFPMTKKPATQNPYAARALFREINHHIPNTITRAYTDGSLNPSTNSTSCAVYIPSLSIQEAYTLTGNSSVYSAEGHGILKAMELTLQHKEISMK
;
A
#
# COMPACT_ATOMS: atom_id res chain seq x y z
N MET A 1 32.15 -16.19 -36.79
CA MET A 1 30.72 -16.02 -36.45
C MET A 1 30.46 -16.83 -35.19
N VAL A 2 30.39 -16.18 -34.02
CA VAL A 2 30.31 -16.88 -32.73
C VAL A 2 28.87 -16.84 -32.26
N PHE A 3 28.18 -17.97 -32.41
CA PHE A 3 26.88 -18.21 -31.79
C PHE A 3 27.12 -18.47 -30.28
N ARG A 4 26.63 -17.58 -29.41
CA ARG A 4 26.46 -17.89 -27.99
C ARG A 4 25.01 -18.33 -27.81
N PRO A 5 24.74 -19.60 -27.46
CA PRO A 5 23.38 -19.99 -27.11
C PRO A 5 23.04 -19.33 -25.77
N GLU A 6 22.08 -18.41 -25.79
CA GLU A 6 21.37 -18.05 -24.56
C GLU A 6 20.77 -19.34 -24.01
N LYS A 7 21.27 -19.81 -22.86
CA LYS A 7 20.54 -20.75 -22.03
C LYS A 7 19.28 -20.02 -21.57
N GLN A 8 18.21 -20.12 -22.34
CA GLN A 8 16.88 -19.93 -21.79
C GLN A 8 16.71 -21.01 -20.73
N HIS A 9 16.89 -20.64 -19.46
CA HIS A 9 16.33 -21.43 -18.39
C HIS A 9 14.81 -21.40 -18.60
N PRO A 10 14.16 -22.54 -18.88
CA PRO A 10 12.71 -22.55 -18.98
C PRO A 10 12.18 -22.04 -17.66
N THR A 11 11.46 -20.91 -17.70
CA THR A 11 10.71 -20.39 -16.56
C THR A 11 9.99 -21.58 -15.93
N PRO A 12 10.24 -21.92 -14.65
CA PRO A 12 9.58 -23.07 -14.08
C PRO A 12 8.12 -22.67 -13.93
N LEU A 13 7.31 -23.08 -14.91
CA LEU A 13 5.88 -22.84 -14.97
C LEU A 13 5.30 -23.46 -13.70
N ARG A 14 5.05 -22.59 -12.72
CA ARG A 14 4.36 -22.94 -11.48
C ARG A 14 2.91 -23.12 -11.85
N CYS A 15 2.43 -24.35 -11.74
CA CYS A 15 1.04 -24.68 -12.02
C CYS A 15 0.13 -23.84 -11.10
N LYS A 16 -0.76 -23.03 -11.67
CA LYS A 16 -1.69 -22.20 -10.87
C LYS A 16 -2.64 -23.05 -10.02
N LYS A 17 -2.97 -24.27 -10.49
CA LYS A 17 -3.86 -25.22 -9.81
C LYS A 17 -3.22 -25.83 -8.56
N CYS A 18 -2.03 -26.42 -8.66
CA CYS A 18 -1.40 -27.17 -7.56
C CYS A 18 -0.12 -26.55 -6.98
N GLN A 19 0.35 -25.43 -7.53
CA GLN A 19 1.54 -24.70 -7.11
C GLN A 19 2.87 -25.48 -7.22
N LYS A 20 2.86 -26.68 -7.82
CA LYS A 20 4.06 -27.46 -8.16
C LYS A 20 4.69 -26.94 -9.46
N LEU A 21 6.01 -27.11 -9.59
CA LEU A 21 6.76 -26.76 -10.79
C LEU A 21 6.74 -27.93 -11.79
N GLY A 22 6.87 -27.63 -13.08
CA GLY A 22 7.08 -28.65 -14.12
C GLY A 22 5.86 -29.00 -14.97
N HIS A 23 4.72 -28.32 -14.81
CA HIS A 23 3.56 -28.47 -15.69
C HIS A 23 2.67 -27.21 -15.68
N THR A 24 1.89 -26.99 -16.75
CA THR A 24 0.87 -25.94 -16.80
C THR A 24 -0.48 -26.45 -16.27
N GLU A 25 -1.36 -25.54 -15.87
CA GLU A 25 -2.71 -25.83 -15.38
C GLU A 25 -3.51 -26.77 -16.30
N ARG A 26 -3.35 -26.63 -17.62
CA ARG A 26 -3.99 -27.47 -18.64
C ARG A 26 -3.65 -28.96 -18.56
N TYR A 27 -2.54 -29.31 -17.92
CA TYR A 27 -2.03 -30.68 -17.75
C TYR A 27 -1.95 -31.10 -16.27
N CYS A 28 -2.66 -30.39 -15.38
CA CYS A 28 -2.63 -30.65 -13.94
C CYS A 28 -3.72 -31.65 -13.51
N SER A 29 -3.29 -32.87 -13.17
CA SER A 29 -4.14 -33.98 -12.72
C SER A 29 -4.71 -33.82 -11.31
N ASP A 30 -4.18 -32.87 -10.51
CA ASP A 30 -4.60 -32.67 -9.12
C ASP A 30 -6.02 -32.05 -9.06
N ASN A 31 -7.00 -32.81 -8.53
CA ASN A 31 -8.35 -32.32 -8.24
C ASN A 31 -8.40 -31.73 -6.83
N LEU A 32 -7.90 -30.50 -6.66
CA LEU A 32 -7.92 -29.83 -5.37
C LEU A 32 -9.35 -29.40 -5.01
N LYS A 33 -9.90 -30.06 -3.99
CA LYS A 33 -11.13 -29.68 -3.28
C LYS A 33 -10.82 -28.58 -2.28
N CYS A 34 -11.74 -27.63 -2.11
CA CYS A 34 -11.59 -26.56 -1.13
C CYS A 34 -11.49 -27.14 0.29
N PRO A 35 -10.46 -26.78 1.10
CA PRO A 35 -10.32 -27.31 2.46
C PRO A 35 -11.43 -26.84 3.41
N ASN A 36 -12.21 -25.82 3.03
CA ASN A 36 -13.27 -25.26 3.86
C ASN A 36 -14.68 -25.84 3.56
N CYS A 37 -14.91 -26.37 2.36
CA CYS A 37 -16.24 -26.83 1.94
C CYS A 37 -16.24 -28.09 1.05
N SER A 38 -15.06 -28.63 0.73
CA SER A 38 -14.86 -29.86 -0.07
C SER A 38 -15.47 -29.88 -1.48
N THR A 39 -15.95 -28.74 -1.99
CA THR A 39 -16.51 -28.58 -3.36
C THR A 39 -15.53 -27.89 -4.31
N SER A 40 -15.74 -28.06 -5.62
CA SER A 40 -15.01 -27.34 -6.67
C SER A 40 -15.67 -25.99 -6.93
N HIS A 41 -14.91 -24.90 -6.80
CA HIS A 41 -15.37 -23.55 -7.12
C HIS A 41 -14.64 -23.01 -8.36
N ASP A 42 -15.39 -22.32 -9.22
CA ASP A 42 -14.86 -21.60 -10.38
C ASP A 42 -13.96 -20.42 -9.97
N GLU A 43 -13.06 -20.09 -10.90
CA GLU A 43 -11.74 -19.47 -10.77
C GLU A 43 -11.66 -18.09 -10.06
N HIS A 44 -12.78 -17.47 -9.68
CA HIS A 44 -12.80 -16.07 -9.24
C HIS A 44 -12.65 -15.82 -7.73
N THR A 45 -12.59 -16.86 -6.89
CA THR A 45 -12.53 -16.71 -5.41
C THR A 45 -11.32 -17.38 -4.74
N ARG A 46 -10.29 -17.78 -5.49
CA ARG A 46 -9.27 -18.73 -5.00
C ARG A 46 -8.01 -18.18 -4.33
N THR A 47 -7.72 -16.88 -4.37
CA THR A 47 -6.54 -16.35 -3.66
C THR A 47 -6.96 -15.74 -2.33
N SER A 48 -6.43 -16.27 -1.22
CA SER A 48 -6.59 -15.66 0.09
C SER A 48 -6.17 -14.18 0.05
N ILE A 49 -6.79 -13.36 0.90
CA ILE A 49 -6.46 -11.92 1.02
C ILE A 49 -4.96 -11.73 1.25
N GLU A 50 -4.37 -12.61 2.07
CA GLU A 50 -2.93 -12.62 2.32
C GLU A 50 -2.12 -12.82 1.04
N HIS A 51 -2.52 -13.75 0.17
CA HIS A 51 -1.87 -13.94 -1.14
C HIS A 51 -2.00 -12.71 -2.04
N ARG A 52 -3.17 -12.06 -2.07
CA ARG A 52 -3.39 -10.85 -2.87
C ARG A 52 -2.55 -9.68 -2.36
N ARG A 53 -2.49 -9.48 -1.04
CA ARG A 53 -1.64 -8.48 -0.38
C ARG A 53 -0.18 -8.72 -0.71
N LEU A 54 0.26 -9.98 -0.68
CA LEU A 54 1.60 -10.43 -1.07
C LEU A 54 1.96 -10.00 -2.49
N TRP A 55 1.04 -10.26 -3.41
CA TRP A 55 1.30 -10.04 -4.82
C TRP A 55 1.31 -8.56 -5.18
N LEU A 56 0.39 -7.78 -4.57
CA LEU A 56 0.38 -6.34 -4.69
C LEU A 56 1.64 -5.70 -4.11
N SER A 57 2.11 -6.17 -2.95
CA SER A 57 3.31 -5.64 -2.31
C SER A 57 4.59 -5.96 -3.11
N GLY A 58 4.72 -7.18 -3.65
CA GLY A 58 5.81 -7.54 -4.56
C GLY A 58 5.81 -6.71 -5.85
N ARG A 59 4.64 -6.50 -6.47
CA ARG A 59 4.48 -5.63 -7.65
C ARG A 59 4.88 -4.18 -7.36
N PHE A 60 4.58 -3.68 -6.17
CA PHE A 60 4.96 -2.34 -5.76
C PHE A 60 6.49 -2.19 -5.69
N VAL A 61 7.20 -3.16 -5.12
CA VAL A 61 8.68 -3.16 -5.06
C VAL A 61 9.30 -3.23 -6.47
N ILE A 62 8.77 -4.08 -7.35
CA ILE A 62 9.21 -4.16 -8.76
C ILE A 62 9.00 -2.83 -9.48
N ARG A 63 7.91 -2.11 -9.18
CA ARG A 63 7.68 -0.78 -9.76
C ARG A 63 8.71 0.21 -9.26
N ILE A 64 9.01 0.24 -7.95
CA ILE A 64 10.02 1.13 -7.37
C ILE A 64 11.38 0.93 -8.04
N ASP A 65 11.78 -0.32 -8.29
CA ASP A 65 13.06 -0.63 -8.97
C ASP A 65 13.24 0.09 -10.32
N LYS A 66 12.15 0.32 -11.04
CA LYS A 66 12.16 1.03 -12.33
C LYS A 66 12.36 2.55 -12.21
N TYR A 67 12.26 3.11 -11.01
CA TYR A 67 12.35 4.55 -10.74
C TYR A 67 13.37 4.82 -9.63
N PRO A 68 14.68 4.92 -9.95
CA PRO A 68 15.74 5.24 -9.00
C PRO A 68 15.49 6.50 -8.15
N GLU A 69 14.74 7.46 -8.69
CA GLU A 69 14.32 8.69 -8.03
C GLU A 69 13.14 8.53 -7.07
N HIS A 70 12.51 7.35 -6.99
CA HIS A 70 11.39 7.12 -6.09
C HIS A 70 11.84 7.28 -4.62
N PRO A 71 11.07 7.96 -3.74
CA PRO A 71 11.48 8.22 -2.36
C PRO A 71 11.82 6.97 -1.54
N LEU A 72 11.22 5.84 -1.88
CA LEU A 72 11.47 4.54 -1.25
C LEU A 72 12.58 3.70 -1.92
N TYR A 73 13.17 4.14 -3.04
CA TYR A 73 14.15 3.35 -3.78
C TYR A 73 15.35 2.95 -2.91
N GLN A 74 16.01 3.93 -2.29
CA GLN A 74 17.16 3.67 -1.40
C GLN A 74 16.78 2.81 -0.20
N ASN A 75 15.58 3.01 0.36
CA ASN A 75 15.10 2.19 1.47
C ASN A 75 14.90 0.72 1.05
N CYS A 76 14.34 0.49 -0.14
CA CYS A 76 14.17 -0.85 -0.70
C CYS A 76 15.50 -1.53 -1.01
N ASP A 77 16.42 -0.82 -1.67
CA ASP A 77 17.76 -1.33 -1.99
C ASP A 77 18.51 -1.71 -0.70
N ASN A 78 18.52 -0.82 0.30
CA ASN A 78 19.13 -1.06 1.59
C ASN A 78 18.50 -2.23 2.34
N MET A 79 17.17 -2.34 2.37
CA MET A 79 16.49 -3.46 3.02
C MET A 79 16.79 -4.80 2.36
N ARG A 80 17.00 -4.82 1.04
CA ARG A 80 17.35 -6.03 0.30
C ARG A 80 18.79 -6.46 0.54
N ARG A 81 19.75 -5.52 0.46
CA ARG A 81 21.19 -5.80 0.58
C ARG A 81 21.65 -5.97 2.03
N ASN A 82 21.01 -5.25 2.96
CA ASN A 82 21.33 -5.24 4.38
C ASN A 82 20.07 -5.60 5.20
N PRO A 83 19.59 -6.86 5.13
CA PRO A 83 18.39 -7.25 5.83
C PRO A 83 18.59 -7.14 7.35
N LYS A 84 17.85 -6.25 7.99
CA LYS A 84 17.82 -6.14 9.45
C LYS A 84 16.88 -7.18 10.06
N THR A 85 17.12 -7.53 11.32
CA THR A 85 16.15 -8.24 12.14
C THR A 85 15.28 -7.21 12.86
N TRP A 86 13.97 -7.43 12.83
CA TRP A 86 13.01 -6.59 13.54
C TRP A 86 12.24 -7.47 14.51
N LYS A 87 11.85 -6.91 15.67
CA LYS A 87 10.85 -7.56 16.54
C LYS A 87 9.57 -7.74 15.74
N VAL A 88 8.84 -8.84 15.94
CA VAL A 88 7.66 -9.23 15.14
C VAL A 88 6.68 -8.05 14.95
N ASN A 89 6.36 -7.35 16.03
CA ASN A 89 5.39 -6.23 16.03
C ASN A 89 5.93 -4.92 15.45
N ASN A 90 7.23 -4.83 15.17
CA ASN A 90 7.90 -3.64 14.63
C ASN A 90 8.41 -3.87 13.21
N THR A 91 7.95 -4.93 12.54
CA THR A 91 8.39 -5.26 11.19
C THR A 91 7.77 -4.27 10.21
N PRO A 92 8.58 -3.46 9.50
CA PRO A 92 8.04 -2.55 8.49
C PRO A 92 7.32 -3.35 7.40
N SER A 93 6.14 -2.91 6.97
CA SER A 93 5.40 -3.55 5.88
C SER A 93 6.23 -3.68 4.60
N LEU A 94 7.17 -2.76 4.40
CA LEU A 94 8.12 -2.79 3.29
C LEU A 94 9.06 -4.00 3.34
N LYS A 95 9.45 -4.48 4.53
CA LYS A 95 10.26 -5.70 4.67
C LYS A 95 9.52 -6.91 4.11
N LEU A 96 8.24 -7.04 4.45
CA LEU A 96 7.39 -8.13 3.95
C LEU A 96 7.27 -8.04 2.43
N ALA A 97 7.07 -6.83 1.90
CA ALA A 97 7.01 -6.59 0.46
C ALA A 97 8.29 -7.01 -0.29
N ILE A 98 9.47 -6.76 0.29
CA ILE A 98 10.78 -7.10 -0.29
C ILE A 98 11.12 -8.58 -0.15
N GLY A 99 10.65 -9.24 0.92
CA GLY A 99 10.91 -10.66 1.16
C GLY A 99 10.48 -11.56 -0.01
N HIS A 100 9.38 -11.24 -0.68
CA HIS A 100 8.84 -12.10 -1.74
C HIS A 100 9.63 -12.08 -3.05
N PRO A 101 9.97 -10.91 -3.64
CA PRO A 101 10.89 -10.86 -4.77
C PRO A 101 12.22 -11.55 -4.48
N THR A 102 12.74 -11.43 -3.25
CA THR A 102 13.97 -12.11 -2.82
C THR A 102 13.81 -13.63 -2.78
N ILE A 103 12.74 -14.16 -2.17
CA ILE A 103 12.45 -15.60 -2.15
C ILE A 103 12.22 -16.15 -3.57
N ALA A 104 11.59 -15.35 -4.43
CA ALA A 104 11.35 -15.69 -5.84
C ALA A 104 12.62 -15.57 -6.72
N ASN A 105 13.77 -15.22 -6.13
CA ASN A 105 15.04 -15.02 -6.82
C ASN A 105 14.95 -14.01 -7.99
N ILE A 106 14.10 -12.99 -7.83
CA ILE A 106 13.96 -11.90 -8.80
C ILE A 106 15.00 -10.85 -8.45
N ASP A 107 16.04 -10.70 -9.25
CA ASP A 107 17.02 -9.62 -9.09
C ASP A 107 16.40 -8.26 -9.40
N LEU A 108 16.37 -7.41 -8.37
CA LEU A 108 15.93 -6.00 -8.43
C LEU A 108 17.06 -5.15 -7.84
N PHE A 109 17.07 -3.88 -8.19
CA PHE A 109 18.03 -2.86 -7.78
C PHE A 109 19.44 -3.13 -8.33
N TYR A 110 19.51 -3.72 -9.53
CA TYR A 110 20.75 -3.90 -10.27
C TYR A 110 21.08 -2.62 -11.03
N LYS A 111 22.25 -2.02 -10.76
CA LYS A 111 22.75 -0.88 -11.52
C LYS A 111 23.25 -1.38 -12.87
N LEU A 112 22.38 -1.49 -13.86
CA LEU A 112 22.81 -1.71 -15.24
C LEU A 112 23.39 -0.39 -15.78
N PRO A 113 24.65 -0.36 -16.25
CA PRO A 113 25.20 0.80 -16.90
C PRO A 113 24.42 1.06 -18.19
N GLY A 114 23.83 2.25 -18.31
CA GLY A 114 23.14 2.69 -19.53
C GLY A 114 21.62 2.51 -19.58
N TYR A 115 20.96 2.10 -18.48
CA TYR A 115 19.49 2.16 -18.43
C TYR A 115 19.01 3.59 -18.18
N SER A 116 19.17 4.45 -19.19
CA SER A 116 18.67 5.83 -19.17
C SER A 116 17.18 5.85 -19.52
N ASN A 117 16.36 6.09 -18.50
CA ASN A 117 15.11 6.84 -18.51
C ASN A 117 14.29 6.84 -19.81
N GLN A 118 13.59 5.75 -20.09
CA GLN A 118 12.30 5.88 -20.80
C GLN A 118 11.23 6.26 -19.77
N ILE A 119 11.22 7.52 -19.35
CA ILE A 119 10.16 8.05 -18.49
C ILE A 119 9.33 9.02 -19.33
N ASN A 120 8.22 8.49 -19.88
CA ASN A 120 7.13 9.33 -20.34
C ASN A 120 6.44 9.93 -19.11
N ALA A 121 6.53 11.26 -19.00
CA ALA A 121 6.04 12.11 -17.91
C ALA A 121 6.69 11.86 -16.52
N PRO A 122 7.11 12.92 -15.79
CA PRO A 122 7.57 12.76 -14.42
C PRO A 122 6.48 12.05 -13.60
N PRO A 123 6.84 11.07 -12.77
CA PRO A 123 5.85 10.40 -11.96
C PRO A 123 5.25 11.37 -10.94
N PRO A 124 3.98 11.18 -10.52
CA PRO A 124 3.26 12.16 -9.71
C PRO A 124 3.88 12.47 -8.34
N TRP A 125 4.75 11.58 -7.83
CA TRP A 125 5.49 11.82 -6.58
C TRP A 125 6.70 12.76 -6.74
N ARG A 126 7.11 13.10 -7.96
CA ARG A 126 8.30 13.93 -8.23
C ARG A 126 8.07 15.39 -7.87
N ASP A 127 6.83 15.87 -7.99
CA ASP A 127 6.51 17.30 -7.91
C ASP A 127 5.90 17.73 -6.57
N THR A 128 5.56 16.79 -5.66
CA THR A 128 4.91 17.13 -4.38
C THR A 128 5.70 16.66 -3.17
N HIS A 129 6.40 17.59 -2.53
CA HIS A 129 6.94 17.37 -1.19
C HIS A 129 5.79 17.36 -0.17
N ILE A 130 5.40 16.17 0.28
CA ILE A 130 4.41 16.00 1.35
C ILE A 130 5.15 16.02 2.70
N SER A 131 5.00 17.09 3.46
CA SER A 131 5.51 17.16 4.83
C SER A 131 4.62 16.34 5.76
N THR A 132 5.20 15.45 6.56
CA THR A 132 4.49 14.71 7.61
C THR A 132 4.99 15.15 8.98
N SER A 133 4.06 15.41 9.88
CA SER A 133 4.36 15.77 11.27
C SER A 133 3.44 14.99 12.20
N TYR A 134 3.98 14.52 13.31
CA TYR A 134 3.20 13.85 14.34
C TYR A 134 2.63 14.85 15.32
N PHE A 135 1.47 14.53 15.90
CA PHE A 135 0.93 15.29 17.00
C PHE A 135 1.92 15.22 18.19
N PRO A 136 2.30 16.36 18.82
CA PRO A 136 3.38 16.41 19.81
C PRO A 136 3.00 15.81 21.18
N MET A 137 1.86 15.14 21.28
CA MET A 137 1.41 14.42 22.47
C MET A 137 1.05 12.99 22.12
N THR A 138 1.51 12.04 22.94
CA THR A 138 1.17 10.63 22.77
C THR A 138 -0.22 10.31 23.33
N LYS A 139 -0.76 9.15 22.96
CA LYS A 139 -2.12 8.73 23.32
C LYS A 139 -2.37 8.72 24.84
N LYS A 140 -1.44 8.19 25.64
CA LYS A 140 -1.64 8.03 27.09
C LYS A 140 -1.80 9.37 27.82
N PRO A 141 -0.89 10.35 27.68
CA PRO A 141 -1.09 11.70 28.22
C PRO A 141 -2.36 12.38 27.71
N ALA A 142 -2.70 12.22 26.44
CA ALA A 142 -3.90 12.82 25.86
C ALA A 142 -5.19 12.26 26.48
N THR A 143 -5.22 10.96 26.79
CA THR A 143 -6.36 10.33 27.50
C THR A 143 -6.43 10.75 28.96
N GLN A 144 -5.29 10.93 29.63
CA GLN A 144 -5.23 11.35 31.04
C GLN A 144 -5.60 12.82 31.23
N ASN A 145 -5.27 13.69 30.26
CA ASN A 145 -5.62 15.10 30.29
C ASN A 145 -6.19 15.56 28.92
N PRO A 146 -7.48 15.31 28.66
CA PRO A 146 -8.14 15.72 27.42
C PRO A 146 -8.17 17.24 27.23
N TYR A 147 -8.15 18.02 28.32
CA TYR A 147 -8.13 19.48 28.24
C TYR A 147 -6.81 19.99 27.65
N ALA A 148 -5.67 19.49 28.16
CA ALA A 148 -4.35 19.84 27.62
C ALA A 148 -4.20 19.41 26.15
N ALA A 149 -4.70 18.22 25.79
CA ALA A 149 -4.70 17.75 24.40
C ALA A 149 -5.49 18.69 23.47
N ARG A 150 -6.69 19.13 23.91
CA ARG A 150 -7.52 20.08 23.16
C ARG A 150 -6.87 21.46 23.04
N ALA A 151 -6.25 21.95 24.12
CA ALA A 151 -5.54 23.23 24.11
C ALA A 151 -4.38 23.20 23.08
N LEU A 152 -3.56 22.16 23.11
CA LEU A 152 -2.46 21.97 22.18
C LEU A 152 -2.93 21.82 20.73
N PHE A 153 -4.00 21.07 20.50
CA PHE A 153 -4.60 20.95 19.15
C PHE A 153 -5.11 22.30 18.64
N ARG A 154 -5.75 23.11 19.49
CA ARG A 154 -6.20 24.46 19.13
C ARG A 154 -5.03 25.39 18.81
N GLU A 155 -3.97 25.33 19.61
CA GLU A 155 -2.75 26.11 19.36
C GLU A 155 -2.11 25.76 18.02
N ILE A 156 -1.93 24.47 17.73
CA ILE A 156 -1.40 24.01 16.43
C ILE A 156 -2.31 24.48 15.29
N ASN A 157 -3.63 24.32 15.42
CA ASN A 157 -4.57 24.76 14.40
C ASN A 157 -4.60 26.28 14.21
N HIS A 158 -4.28 27.07 15.22
CA HIS A 158 -4.23 28.53 15.13
C HIS A 158 -3.02 29.00 14.31
N HIS A 159 -1.91 28.25 14.34
CA HIS A 159 -0.71 28.55 13.56
C HIS A 159 -0.82 28.14 12.08
N ILE A 160 -1.84 27.37 11.69
CA ILE A 160 -2.08 27.01 10.30
C ILE A 160 -2.81 28.17 9.61
N PRO A 161 -2.25 28.77 8.53
CA PRO A 161 -2.91 29.85 7.81
C PRO A 161 -4.30 29.47 7.31
N ASN A 162 -5.24 30.41 7.38
CA ASN A 162 -6.62 30.21 6.90
C ASN A 162 -6.71 29.98 5.38
N THR A 163 -5.65 30.29 4.62
CA THR A 163 -5.54 29.99 3.18
C THR A 163 -5.33 28.51 2.88
N ILE A 164 -5.03 27.69 3.89
CA ILE A 164 -4.83 26.24 3.74
C ILE A 164 -6.14 25.51 4.03
N THR A 165 -6.58 24.69 3.07
CA THR A 165 -7.71 23.77 3.26
C THR A 165 -7.33 22.70 4.28
N ARG A 166 -8.11 22.60 5.36
CA ARG A 166 -7.91 21.63 6.43
C ARG A 166 -8.93 20.52 6.30
N ALA A 167 -8.45 19.29 6.19
CA ALA A 167 -9.29 18.10 6.22
C ALA A 167 -8.90 17.22 7.41
N TYR A 168 -9.91 16.74 8.13
CA TYR A 168 -9.76 15.80 9.23
C TYR A 168 -10.41 14.49 8.82
N THR A 169 -9.72 13.38 9.07
CA THR A 169 -10.19 12.05 8.70
C THR A 169 -10.08 11.12 9.89
N ASP A 170 -10.97 10.14 9.96
CA ASP A 170 -10.93 9.09 10.98
C ASP A 170 -11.38 7.77 10.39
N GLY A 171 -10.71 6.68 10.76
CA GLY A 171 -11.03 5.32 10.34
C GLY A 171 -11.44 4.46 11.52
N SER A 172 -12.57 3.75 11.39
CA SER A 172 -13.09 2.87 12.43
C SER A 172 -13.39 1.47 11.90
N LEU A 173 -13.19 0.47 12.77
CA LEU A 173 -13.62 -0.90 12.55
C LEU A 173 -14.57 -1.26 13.69
N ASN A 174 -15.79 -1.65 13.35
CA ASN A 174 -16.74 -2.23 14.29
C ASN A 174 -16.55 -3.75 14.33
N PRO A 175 -16.04 -4.32 15.43
CA PRO A 175 -15.78 -5.76 15.52
C PRO A 175 -17.06 -6.61 15.53
N SER A 176 -18.20 -6.08 16.00
CA SER A 176 -19.44 -6.86 16.14
C SER A 176 -20.13 -7.09 14.80
N THR A 177 -20.02 -6.11 13.88
CA THR A 177 -20.60 -6.19 12.53
C THR A 177 -19.55 -6.48 11.45
N ASN A 178 -18.27 -6.55 11.84
CA ASN A 178 -17.11 -6.58 10.94
C ASN A 178 -17.16 -5.49 9.85
N SER A 179 -17.80 -4.36 10.19
CA SER A 179 -17.98 -3.22 9.30
C SER A 179 -16.84 -2.23 9.51
N THR A 180 -16.25 -1.75 8.42
CA THR A 180 -15.20 -0.73 8.46
C THR A 180 -15.73 0.53 7.82
N SER A 181 -15.58 1.67 8.49
CA SER A 181 -16.07 2.96 8.00
C SER A 181 -15.01 4.03 8.17
N CYS A 182 -15.03 5.04 7.31
CA CYS A 182 -14.21 6.23 7.45
C CYS A 182 -15.08 7.48 7.42
N ALA A 183 -14.66 8.53 8.11
CA ALA A 183 -15.29 9.84 8.10
C ALA A 183 -14.30 10.90 7.62
N VAL A 184 -14.85 11.94 6.98
CA VAL A 184 -14.12 13.10 6.50
C VAL A 184 -14.84 14.37 6.93
N TYR A 185 -14.09 15.34 7.44
CA TYR A 185 -14.58 16.64 7.83
C TYR A 185 -13.67 17.75 7.28
N ILE A 186 -14.22 18.64 6.46
CA ILE A 186 -13.50 19.77 5.84
C ILE A 186 -14.26 21.06 6.17
N PRO A 187 -13.91 21.75 7.28
CA PRO A 187 -14.68 22.89 7.77
C PRO A 187 -14.80 24.04 6.77
N SER A 188 -13.72 24.35 6.04
CA SER A 188 -13.70 25.47 5.10
C SER A 188 -14.62 25.26 3.89
N LEU A 189 -15.01 24.01 3.62
CA LEU A 189 -15.91 23.64 2.53
C LEU A 189 -17.30 23.23 3.05
N SER A 190 -17.53 23.28 4.37
CA SER A 190 -18.75 22.77 5.02
C SER A 190 -19.05 21.29 4.67
N ILE A 191 -18.02 20.47 4.48
CA ILE A 191 -18.17 19.06 4.12
C ILE A 191 -18.02 18.19 5.37
N GLN A 192 -18.98 17.31 5.58
CA GLN A 192 -18.96 16.27 6.60
C GLN A 192 -19.57 14.99 6.02
N GLU A 193 -18.75 14.00 5.71
CA GLU A 193 -19.18 12.77 5.04
C GLU A 193 -18.64 11.53 5.76
N ALA A 194 -19.39 10.42 5.65
CA ALA A 194 -19.00 9.13 6.18
C ALA A 194 -19.26 8.05 5.13
N TYR A 195 -18.31 7.13 5.00
CA TYR A 195 -18.36 6.04 4.03
C TYR A 195 -18.14 4.71 4.72
N THR A 196 -18.92 3.70 4.34
CA THR A 196 -18.72 2.31 4.78
C THR A 196 -18.02 1.55 3.68
N LEU A 197 -16.89 0.92 4.02
CA LEU A 197 -16.10 0.13 3.09
C LEU A 197 -16.71 -1.27 2.96
N THR A 198 -16.68 -1.82 1.74
CA THR A 198 -17.10 -3.19 1.48
C THR A 198 -16.19 -4.21 2.20
N GLY A 199 -16.73 -5.41 2.44
CA GLY A 199 -16.17 -6.42 3.35
C GLY A 199 -14.68 -6.75 3.20
N ASN A 200 -14.08 -7.23 4.30
CA ASN A 200 -12.65 -7.52 4.48
C ASN A 200 -11.71 -6.31 4.48
N SER A 201 -12.23 -5.14 4.85
CA SER A 201 -11.43 -3.95 5.11
C SER A 201 -10.88 -3.95 6.54
N SER A 202 -9.73 -3.32 6.75
CA SER A 202 -9.15 -3.13 8.08
C SER A 202 -9.26 -1.68 8.51
N VAL A 203 -9.06 -1.38 9.79
CA VAL A 203 -8.99 0.01 10.28
C VAL A 203 -7.99 0.84 9.48
N TYR A 204 -6.84 0.26 9.11
CA TYR A 204 -5.84 0.94 8.27
C TYR A 204 -6.34 1.24 6.85
N SER A 205 -7.17 0.37 6.29
CA SER A 205 -7.81 0.60 4.99
C SER A 205 -8.80 1.76 5.08
N ALA A 206 -9.54 1.88 6.18
CA ALA A 206 -10.44 3.01 6.40
C ALA A 206 -9.69 4.33 6.58
N GLU A 207 -8.60 4.36 7.35
CA GLU A 207 -7.76 5.55 7.46
C GLU A 207 -7.25 6.03 6.09
N GLY A 208 -6.69 5.11 5.30
CA GLY A 208 -6.22 5.42 3.96
C GLY A 208 -7.34 5.88 3.02
N HIS A 209 -8.53 5.27 3.13
CA HIS A 209 -9.69 5.67 2.32
C HIS A 209 -10.24 7.04 2.72
N GLY A 210 -10.24 7.38 4.02
CA GLY A 210 -10.60 8.70 4.51
C GLY A 210 -9.70 9.78 3.95
N ILE A 211 -8.37 9.56 3.95
CA ILE A 211 -7.39 10.47 3.36
C ILE A 211 -7.65 10.65 1.86
N LEU A 212 -7.86 9.54 1.13
CA LEU A 212 -8.18 9.59 -0.30
C LEU A 212 -9.43 10.43 -0.56
N LYS A 213 -10.51 10.19 0.19
CA LYS A 213 -11.77 10.92 0.05
C LYS A 213 -11.60 12.41 0.34
N ALA A 214 -10.84 12.76 1.38
CA ALA A 214 -10.52 14.16 1.67
C ALA A 214 -9.81 14.86 0.50
N MET A 215 -8.87 14.17 -0.16
CA MET A 215 -8.18 14.71 -1.35
C MET A 215 -9.12 14.87 -2.54
N GLU A 216 -9.95 13.87 -2.83
CA GLU A 216 -10.95 13.91 -3.91
C GLU A 216 -11.93 15.07 -3.73
N LEU A 217 -12.51 15.22 -2.53
CA LEU A 217 -13.48 16.27 -2.20
C LEU A 217 -12.85 17.67 -2.31
N THR A 218 -11.59 17.81 -1.88
CA THR A 218 -10.86 19.08 -2.00
C THR A 218 -10.58 19.46 -3.46
N LEU A 219 -10.26 18.48 -4.31
CA LEU A 219 -10.00 18.70 -5.73
C LEU A 219 -11.29 19.06 -6.48
N GLN A 220 -12.36 18.29 -6.28
CA GLN A 220 -13.65 18.52 -6.92
C GLN A 220 -14.21 19.91 -6.60
N HIS A 221 -14.07 20.36 -5.36
CA HIS A 221 -14.56 21.69 -4.97
C HIS A 221 -13.77 22.82 -5.65
N LYS A 222 -12.46 22.67 -5.85
CA LYS A 222 -11.64 23.65 -6.59
C LYS A 222 -12.06 23.75 -8.06
N GLU A 223 -12.39 22.62 -8.69
CA GLU A 223 -12.87 22.61 -10.07
C GLU A 223 -14.25 23.27 -10.24
N ILE A 224 -15.12 23.15 -9.24
CA ILE A 224 -16.43 23.80 -9.23
C ILE A 224 -16.28 25.31 -9.00
N SER A 225 -15.39 25.76 -8.11
CA SER A 225 -15.17 27.20 -7.85
C SER A 225 -14.47 27.95 -8.99
N MET A 226 -13.91 27.25 -10.00
CA MET A 226 -13.28 27.83 -11.17
C MET A 226 -14.20 27.94 -12.40
N LYS A 227 -15.46 27.48 -12.29
CA LYS A 227 -16.51 27.62 -13.30
C LYS A 227 -17.51 28.68 -12.88
#